data_AF-A0A358GNV9-F1
#
_entry.id   AF-A0A358GNV9-F1
#
_cell.length_a   1.000
_cell.length_b   1.000
_cell.length_c   1.000
_cell.angle_alpha   90.00
_cell.angle_beta   90.00
_cell.angle_gamma   90.00
#
_symmetry.space_group_name_H-M   'P 1'
#
loop_
_entity.id
_entity.type
_entity.pdbx_description
1 polymer ?
#
loop_
_entity_poly.entity_id
_entity_poly.type
_entity_poly.pdbx_seq_one_letter_code
_entity_poly.pdbx_strand_id
1 'polypeptide(L)'
;MANIHKGRYSADIDGEFVVFIIGMRINRLWAIHKWLPVFKSMGPMIRELYMNPDTGFLGTEYFMSWRGVTLLQYWRSYDELEKYARGGLHLEAWKRFNQSVGSDGSVGIYHETYKAQPGSHETIYANMPRFGLAKVSNHISATGRKETSRRRMGGENDPAVQSPENP
;
A
#
# COMPACT_ATOMS: atom_id res chain seq x y z
N MET A 1 -11.75 -18.21 2.95
CA MET A 1 -12.36 -16.88 3.12
C MET A 1 -11.55 -16.12 4.16
N ALA A 2 -11.33 -14.82 3.99
CA ALA A 2 -10.64 -14.02 4.99
C ALA A 2 -11.52 -13.89 6.25
N ASN A 3 -10.91 -13.95 7.44
CA ASN A 3 -11.64 -13.77 8.69
C ASN A 3 -12.09 -12.31 8.81
N ILE A 4 -13.39 -12.09 9.08
CA ILE A 4 -13.96 -10.76 9.24
C ILE A 4 -13.91 -10.38 10.71
N HIS A 5 -13.18 -9.30 11.02
CA HIS A 5 -13.14 -8.73 12.36
C HIS A 5 -14.36 -7.82 12.54
N LYS A 6 -15.33 -8.27 13.33
CA LYS A 6 -16.54 -7.52 13.66
C LYS A 6 -16.22 -6.39 14.63
N GLY A 7 -16.82 -5.22 14.43
CA GLY A 7 -16.52 -4.02 15.21
C GLY A 7 -15.51 -3.10 14.51
N ARG A 8 -14.92 -2.19 15.29
CA ARG A 8 -14.04 -1.11 14.80
C ARG A 8 -12.62 -1.29 15.32
N TYR A 9 -11.67 -1.26 14.39
CA TYR A 9 -10.26 -1.45 14.67
C TYR A 9 -9.40 -0.36 14.02
N SER A 10 -8.18 -0.21 14.51
CA SER A 10 -7.14 0.66 13.97
C SER A 10 -5.87 -0.15 13.78
N ALA A 11 -4.98 0.38 12.94
CA ALA A 11 -3.58 0.01 12.92
C ALA A 11 -2.84 0.73 14.05
N ASP A 12 -1.83 0.05 14.61
CA ASP A 12 -0.89 0.59 15.57
C ASP A 12 0.51 0.12 15.17
N ILE A 13 1.34 1.06 14.74
CA ILE A 13 2.71 0.83 14.27
C ILE A 13 3.62 1.83 14.96
N ASP A 14 4.73 1.31 15.50
CA ASP A 14 5.73 2.13 16.15
C ASP A 14 6.71 2.70 15.12
N GLY A 15 7.09 3.96 15.31
CA GLY A 15 8.12 4.62 14.51
C GLY A 15 7.62 5.19 13.18
N GLU A 16 8.60 5.53 12.34
CA GLU A 16 8.35 6.02 10.99
C GLU A 16 8.12 4.85 10.03
N PHE A 17 7.32 5.09 8.99
CA PHE A 17 7.16 4.15 7.88
C PHE A 17 6.87 4.91 6.59
N VAL A 18 6.92 4.20 5.46
CA VAL A 18 6.62 4.74 4.15
C VAL A 18 5.40 4.06 3.56
N VAL A 19 4.48 4.88 3.04
CA VAL A 19 3.41 4.45 2.15
C VAL A 19 3.85 4.71 0.73
N PHE A 20 3.92 3.66 -0.07
CA PHE A 20 4.32 3.74 -1.47
C PHE A 20 3.18 3.24 -2.35
N ILE A 21 2.61 4.14 -3.14
CA ILE A 21 1.59 3.83 -4.13
C ILE A 21 2.31 3.68 -5.46
N ILE A 22 2.13 2.57 -6.16
CA ILE A 22 2.68 2.39 -7.50
C ILE A 22 1.65 1.72 -8.39
N GLY A 23 1.50 2.22 -9.61
CA GLY A 23 0.50 1.68 -10.52
C GLY A 23 0.88 1.78 -11.99
N MET A 24 0.20 0.95 -12.77
CA MET A 24 0.26 0.97 -14.22
C MET A 24 -1.13 1.33 -14.76
N ARG A 25 -1.17 2.19 -15.78
CA ARG A 25 -2.37 2.55 -16.52
C ARG A 25 -2.21 2.22 -18.00
N ILE A 26 -3.11 1.43 -18.54
CA ILE A 26 -3.19 1.11 -19.96
C ILE A 26 -3.87 2.29 -20.66
N ASN A 27 -3.16 2.96 -21.56
CA ASN A 27 -3.72 4.06 -22.36
C ASN A 27 -4.26 3.54 -23.70
N ARG A 28 -3.54 2.62 -24.33
CA ARG A 28 -3.94 1.96 -25.59
C ARG A 28 -4.23 0.47 -25.33
N LEU A 29 -5.51 0.10 -25.25
CA LEU A 29 -5.94 -1.27 -24.93
C LEU A 29 -5.41 -2.31 -25.94
N TRP A 30 -5.37 -1.96 -27.22
CA TRP A 30 -4.89 -2.82 -28.30
C TRP A 30 -3.36 -3.03 -28.31
N ALA A 31 -2.60 -2.25 -27.54
CA ALA A 31 -1.15 -2.40 -27.42
C ALA A 31 -0.77 -3.54 -26.45
N ILE A 32 -1.34 -4.72 -26.62
CA ILE A 32 -1.18 -5.88 -25.71
C ILE A 32 0.29 -6.26 -25.54
N HIS A 33 1.05 -6.23 -26.64
CA HIS A 33 2.49 -6.49 -26.64
C HIS A 33 3.31 -5.48 -25.81
N LYS A 34 2.72 -4.33 -25.44
CA LYS A 34 3.36 -3.32 -24.58
C LYS A 34 2.93 -3.43 -23.14
N TRP A 35 1.63 -3.48 -22.85
CA TRP A 35 1.16 -3.48 -21.45
C TRP A 35 1.24 -4.84 -20.76
N LEU A 36 1.10 -5.95 -21.50
CA LEU A 36 1.11 -7.29 -20.88
C LEU A 36 2.46 -7.65 -20.25
N PRO A 37 3.63 -7.37 -20.86
CA PRO A 37 4.92 -7.59 -20.22
C PRO A 37 5.11 -6.76 -18.95
N VAL A 38 4.66 -5.50 -18.94
CA VAL A 38 4.74 -4.61 -17.78
C VAL A 38 3.91 -5.19 -16.63
N PHE A 39 2.66 -5.57 -16.90
CA PHE A 39 1.80 -6.23 -15.92
C PHE A 39 2.42 -7.51 -15.35
N LYS A 40 3.00 -8.36 -16.21
CA LYS A 40 3.62 -9.62 -15.80
C LYS A 40 4.89 -9.44 -14.95
N SER A 41 5.57 -8.30 -15.05
CA SER A 41 6.77 -8.02 -14.24
C SER A 41 6.46 -7.78 -12.76
N MET A 42 5.23 -7.35 -12.44
CA MET A 42 4.83 -6.99 -11.08
C MET A 42 4.83 -8.19 -10.13
N GLY A 43 4.30 -9.34 -10.57
CA GLY A 43 4.17 -10.54 -9.74
C GLY A 43 5.51 -11.06 -9.19
N PRO A 44 6.53 -11.29 -10.03
CA PRO A 44 7.87 -11.69 -9.58
C PRO A 44 8.51 -10.70 -8.61
N MET A 45 8.39 -9.39 -8.85
CA MET A 45 8.93 -8.37 -7.95
C MET A 45 8.29 -8.45 -6.56
N ILE A 46 6.96 -8.52 -6.48
CA ILE A 46 6.29 -8.65 -5.17
C ILE A 46 6.63 -9.97 -4.48
N ARG A 47 6.74 -11.07 -5.24
CA ARG A 47 7.17 -12.35 -4.68
C ARG A 47 8.58 -12.25 -4.07
N GLU A 48 9.51 -11.60 -4.76
CA GLU A 48 10.86 -11.37 -4.25
C GLU A 48 10.85 -10.57 -2.94
N LEU A 49 10.02 -9.53 -2.85
CA LEU A 49 9.86 -8.74 -1.62
C LEU A 49 9.35 -9.58 -0.45
N TYR A 50 8.35 -10.44 -0.68
CA TYR A 50 7.84 -11.33 0.36
C TYR A 50 8.82 -12.44 0.76
N MET A 51 9.71 -12.87 -0.15
CA MET A 51 10.73 -13.88 0.15
C MET A 51 11.95 -13.31 0.88
N ASN A 52 12.16 -11.99 0.84
CA ASN A 52 13.32 -11.31 1.41
C ASN A 52 12.87 -10.23 2.42
N PRO A 53 12.53 -10.61 3.66
CA PRO A 53 12.03 -9.67 4.67
C PRO A 53 13.06 -8.58 5.07
N ASP A 54 14.35 -8.82 4.82
CA ASP A 54 15.44 -7.85 5.07
C ASP A 54 15.44 -6.67 4.07
N THR A 55 14.56 -6.68 3.07
CA THR A 55 14.40 -5.56 2.12
C THR A 55 13.71 -4.35 2.72
N GLY A 56 13.10 -4.46 3.91
CA GLY A 56 12.31 -3.39 4.53
C GLY A 56 10.86 -3.32 4.04
N PHE A 57 10.44 -4.20 3.12
CA PHE A 57 9.06 -4.33 2.70
C PHE A 57 8.19 -4.94 3.80
N LEU A 58 7.09 -4.28 4.15
CA LEU A 58 6.16 -4.72 5.18
C LEU A 58 4.96 -5.47 4.59
N GLY A 59 4.49 -5.03 3.41
CA GLY A 59 3.40 -5.69 2.71
C GLY A 59 2.75 -4.82 1.65
N THR A 60 1.84 -5.41 0.87
CA THR A 60 1.09 -4.71 -0.17
C THR A 60 -0.39 -5.09 -0.18
N GLU A 61 -1.21 -4.17 -0.67
CA GLU A 61 -2.55 -4.41 -1.18
C GLU A 61 -2.61 -4.19 -2.68
N TYR A 62 -3.57 -4.82 -3.33
CA TYR A 62 -3.77 -4.78 -4.79
C TYR A 62 -5.14 -4.21 -5.10
N PHE A 63 -5.18 -3.21 -5.98
CA PHE A 63 -6.41 -2.64 -6.50
C PHE A 63 -6.41 -2.79 -8.01
N MET A 64 -7.37 -3.55 -8.53
CA MET A 64 -7.57 -3.70 -9.96
C MET A 64 -8.65 -2.71 -10.41
N SER A 65 -8.34 -2.01 -11.48
CA SER A 65 -9.25 -1.13 -12.20
C SER A 65 -9.39 -1.63 -13.64
N TRP A 66 -10.42 -1.18 -14.34
CA TRP A 66 -10.64 -1.58 -15.73
C TRP A 66 -9.50 -1.19 -16.67
N ARG A 67 -8.65 -0.20 -16.30
CA ARG A 67 -7.49 0.24 -17.09
C ARG A 67 -6.14 -0.12 -16.50
N GLY A 68 -6.07 -0.88 -15.41
CA GLY A 68 -4.77 -1.08 -14.78
C GLY A 68 -4.84 -1.54 -13.35
N VAL A 69 -3.69 -1.51 -12.71
CA VAL A 69 -3.50 -2.03 -11.36
C VAL A 69 -2.73 -1.03 -10.52
N THR A 70 -3.15 -0.86 -9.27
CA THR A 70 -2.47 -0.08 -8.25
C THR A 70 -2.05 -1.01 -7.12
N LEU A 71 -0.82 -0.84 -6.66
CA LEU A 71 -0.29 -1.44 -5.45
C LEU A 71 -0.19 -0.36 -4.39
N LEU A 72 -0.72 -0.65 -3.20
CA LEU A 72 -0.45 0.14 -2.00
C LEU A 72 0.52 -0.65 -1.14
N GLN A 73 1.75 -0.18 -1.04
CA GLN A 73 2.84 -0.84 -0.33
C GLN A 73 3.18 -0.09 0.94
N TYR A 74 3.61 -0.85 1.94
CA TYR A 74 4.15 -0.34 3.19
C TYR A 74 5.60 -0.77 3.31
N TRP A 75 6.44 0.18 3.70
CA TRP A 75 7.88 0.00 3.84
C TRP A 75 8.34 0.56 5.18
N ARG A 76 9.36 -0.05 5.77
CA ARG A 76 9.92 0.38 7.04
C ARG A 76 10.65 1.72 6.92
N SER A 77 11.33 1.98 5.81
CA SER A 77 11.98 3.26 5.55
C SER A 77 12.02 3.62 4.06
N TYR A 78 12.27 4.90 3.77
CA TYR A 78 12.48 5.36 2.41
C TYR A 78 13.78 4.82 1.81
N ASP A 79 14.84 4.74 2.61
CA ASP A 79 16.16 4.30 2.15
C ASP A 79 16.14 2.83 1.69
N GLU A 80 15.39 1.98 2.39
CA GLU A 80 15.15 0.59 2.01
C GLU A 80 14.34 0.49 0.70
N LEU A 81 13.29 1.29 0.57
CA LEU A 81 12.51 1.40 -0.67
C LEU A 81 13.38 1.85 -1.86
N GLU A 82 14.17 2.92 -1.69
CA GLU A 82 15.05 3.42 -2.75
C GLU A 82 16.10 2.37 -3.12
N LYS A 83 16.73 1.73 -2.12
CA LYS A 83 17.72 0.68 -2.35
C LYS A 83 17.14 -0.46 -3.20
N TYR A 84 15.91 -0.89 -2.89
CA TYR A 84 15.23 -1.90 -3.71
C TYR A 84 14.97 -1.40 -5.14
N ALA A 85 14.44 -0.19 -5.28
CA ALA A 85 14.08 0.39 -6.59
C ALA A 85 15.29 0.55 -7.53
N ARG A 86 16.50 0.70 -6.99
CA ARG A 86 17.74 0.86 -7.76
C ARG A 86 18.40 -0.46 -8.19
N GLY A 87 17.87 -1.62 -7.77
CA GLY A 87 18.49 -2.92 -7.99
C GLY A 87 17.56 -3.98 -8.58
N GLY A 88 18.12 -5.17 -8.76
CA GLY A 88 17.41 -6.42 -9.02
C GLY A 88 16.36 -6.36 -10.13
N LEU A 89 15.24 -7.06 -9.89
CA LEU A 89 14.13 -7.18 -10.83
C LEU A 89 13.48 -5.84 -11.16
N HIS A 90 13.47 -4.89 -10.22
CA HIS A 90 12.87 -3.57 -10.46
C HIS A 90 13.63 -2.78 -11.53
N LEU A 91 14.96 -2.71 -11.43
CA LEU A 91 15.78 -2.01 -12.42
C LEU A 91 15.67 -2.67 -13.82
N GLU A 92 15.62 -4.00 -13.89
CA GLU A 92 15.42 -4.72 -15.15
C GLU A 92 14.05 -4.43 -15.77
N ALA A 93 12.98 -4.46 -14.97
CA ALA A 93 11.63 -4.12 -15.40
C ALA A 93 11.57 -2.68 -15.93
N TRP A 94 12.23 -1.74 -15.23
CA TRP A 94 12.31 -0.34 -15.65
C TRP A 94 13.07 -0.15 -16.97
N LYS A 95 14.20 -0.85 -17.16
CA LYS A 95 14.93 -0.86 -18.43
C LYS A 95 14.06 -1.37 -19.58
N ARG A 96 13.36 -2.50 -19.38
CA ARG A 96 12.45 -3.08 -20.37
C ARG A 96 11.28 -2.15 -20.69
N PHE A 97 10.71 -1.48 -19.69
CA PHE A 97 9.66 -0.49 -19.89
C PHE A 97 10.15 0.68 -20.77
N ASN A 98 11.30 1.27 -20.45
CA ASN A 98 11.85 2.37 -21.23
C ASN A 98 12.17 1.99 -22.68
N GLN A 99 12.63 0.76 -22.92
CA GLN A 99 12.91 0.27 -24.27
C GLN A 99 11.65 -0.02 -25.09
N SER A 100 10.59 -0.54 -24.46
CA SER A 100 9.38 -1.00 -25.17
C SER A 100 8.27 0.05 -25.29
N VAL A 101 8.14 0.91 -24.27
CA VAL A 101 7.13 1.95 -24.15
C VAL A 101 7.77 3.32 -24.24
N GLY A 102 8.79 3.57 -23.41
CA GLY A 102 9.44 4.87 -23.32
C GLY A 102 8.41 5.99 -23.10
N SER A 103 8.39 6.97 -23.99
CA SER A 103 7.48 8.12 -23.96
C SER A 103 6.35 8.06 -24.99
N ASP A 104 6.05 6.89 -25.58
CA ASP A 104 5.08 6.76 -26.66
C ASP A 104 3.60 6.89 -26.24
N GLY A 105 3.35 6.91 -24.93
CA GLY A 105 2.04 7.09 -24.31
C GLY A 105 1.12 5.87 -24.36
N SER A 106 1.59 4.69 -24.79
CA SER A 106 0.78 3.47 -24.84
C SER A 106 0.44 2.90 -23.46
N VAL A 107 1.38 3.03 -22.51
CA VAL A 107 1.26 2.60 -21.12
C VAL A 107 1.83 3.69 -20.21
N GLY A 108 1.09 4.05 -19.17
CA GLY A 108 1.55 4.92 -18.10
C GLY A 108 1.97 4.12 -16.88
N ILE A 109 2.97 4.63 -16.16
CA ILE A 109 3.34 4.20 -14.82
C ILE A 109 3.33 5.44 -13.93
N TYR A 110 2.90 5.28 -12.68
CA TYR A 110 2.98 6.33 -11.67
C TYR A 110 3.43 5.72 -10.36
N HIS A 111 4.04 6.56 -9.52
CA HIS A 111 4.24 6.25 -8.13
C HIS A 111 4.04 7.49 -7.25
N GLU A 112 3.74 7.28 -5.97
CA GLU A 112 3.66 8.29 -4.95
C GLU A 112 4.28 7.74 -3.67
N THR A 113 5.15 8.52 -3.04
CA THR A 113 5.87 8.12 -1.83
C THR A 113 5.55 9.07 -0.70
N TYR A 114 5.01 8.56 0.40
CA TYR A 114 4.65 9.33 1.58
C TYR A 114 5.43 8.80 2.79
N LYS A 115 6.14 9.69 3.48
CA LYS A 115 6.81 9.39 4.74
C LYS A 115 5.86 9.71 5.89
N ALA A 116 5.44 8.70 6.65
CA ALA A 116 4.61 8.86 7.83
C ALA A 116 5.51 8.91 9.07
N GLN A 117 5.35 9.97 9.86
CA GLN A 117 5.98 10.12 11.16
C GLN A 117 5.07 9.57 12.27
N PRO A 118 5.62 9.29 13.47
CA PRO A 118 4.81 8.99 14.64
C PRO A 118 3.73 10.06 14.86
N GLY A 119 2.48 9.63 15.02
CA GLY A 119 1.33 10.53 15.22
C GLY A 119 0.84 11.27 13.96
N SER A 120 1.47 11.08 12.79
CA SER A 120 1.04 11.71 11.54
C SER A 120 0.11 10.83 10.69
N HIS A 121 -0.49 9.80 11.28
CA HIS A 121 -1.37 8.88 10.60
C HIS A 121 -2.52 8.43 11.51
N GLU A 122 -3.67 8.15 10.92
CA GLU A 122 -4.77 7.48 11.58
C GLU A 122 -5.39 6.48 10.62
N THR A 123 -5.94 5.39 11.16
CA THR A 123 -6.68 4.43 10.36
C THR A 123 -7.94 3.96 11.09
N ILE A 124 -8.93 3.51 10.32
CA ILE A 124 -10.13 2.87 10.85
C ILE A 124 -10.54 1.73 9.92
N TYR A 125 -10.84 0.58 10.50
CA TYR A 125 -11.30 -0.62 9.81
C TYR A 125 -12.56 -1.11 10.52
N ALA A 126 -13.68 -1.19 9.82
CA ALA A 126 -14.96 -1.57 10.40
C ALA A 126 -15.54 -2.78 9.68
N ASN A 127 -15.81 -3.87 10.41
CA ASN A 127 -16.42 -5.10 9.88
C ASN A 127 -15.69 -5.66 8.63
N MET A 128 -14.36 -5.65 8.66
CA MET A 128 -13.53 -6.00 7.50
C MET A 128 -12.36 -6.89 7.92
N PRO A 129 -11.76 -7.67 7.00
CA PRO A 129 -10.54 -8.40 7.30
C PRO A 129 -9.39 -7.42 7.55
N ARG A 130 -8.27 -7.92 8.10
CA ARG A 130 -7.04 -7.12 8.19
C ARG A 130 -6.62 -6.66 6.81
N PHE A 131 -6.47 -5.35 6.66
CA PHE A 131 -6.27 -4.68 5.39
C PHE A 131 -5.34 -3.48 5.57
N GLY A 132 -4.62 -3.11 4.52
CA GLY A 132 -3.81 -1.90 4.51
C GLY A 132 -2.75 -1.94 5.62
N LEU A 133 -2.64 -0.86 6.40
CA LEU A 133 -1.65 -0.76 7.46
C LEU A 133 -1.88 -1.81 8.56
N ALA A 134 -3.13 -2.12 8.91
CA ALA A 134 -3.45 -3.11 9.97
C ALA A 134 -3.07 -4.55 9.61
N LYS A 135 -2.81 -4.84 8.33
CA LYS A 135 -2.27 -6.12 7.88
C LYS A 135 -0.79 -6.29 8.22
N VAL A 136 -0.05 -5.18 8.28
CA VAL A 136 1.40 -5.15 8.47
C VAL A 136 1.82 -4.58 9.83
N SER A 137 0.85 -4.20 10.65
CA SER A 137 1.03 -3.64 12.00
C SER A 137 0.18 -4.37 13.03
N ASN A 138 0.19 -3.92 14.28
CA ASN A 138 -0.77 -4.37 15.28
C ASN A 138 -2.20 -3.95 14.87
N HIS A 139 -3.17 -4.84 15.08
CA HIS A 139 -4.58 -4.63 14.79
C HIS A 139 -5.33 -4.51 16.12
N ILE A 140 -5.76 -3.30 16.47
CA ILE A 140 -6.22 -2.96 17.81
C ILE A 140 -7.62 -2.38 17.79
N SER A 141 -8.37 -2.51 18.89
CA SER A 141 -9.71 -1.91 19.00
C SER A 141 -9.64 -0.38 18.88
N ALA A 142 -10.51 0.19 18.03
CA ALA A 142 -10.68 1.63 17.87
C ALA A 142 -11.82 2.15 18.77
N THR A 143 -11.72 1.86 20.08
CA THR A 143 -12.68 2.27 21.12
C THR A 143 -11.99 3.16 22.16
N GLY A 144 -12.78 3.77 23.07
CA GLY A 144 -12.25 4.66 24.11
C GLY A 144 -11.47 5.83 23.54
N ARG A 145 -10.17 5.95 23.87
CA ARG A 145 -9.32 7.02 23.33
C ARG A 145 -9.10 6.93 21.81
N LYS A 146 -9.32 5.77 21.19
CA LYS A 146 -9.13 5.59 19.73
C LYS A 146 -10.46 5.67 18.95
N GLU A 147 -11.55 6.04 19.62
CA GLU A 147 -12.90 6.09 19.03
C GLU A 147 -13.03 7.09 17.88
N THR A 148 -12.47 8.29 18.01
CA THR A 148 -12.59 9.35 17.00
C THR A 148 -11.29 9.52 16.21
N SER A 149 -11.40 9.96 14.95
CA SER A 149 -10.22 10.27 14.12
C SER A 149 -9.34 11.35 14.79
N ARG A 150 -9.94 12.41 15.36
CA ARG A 150 -9.22 13.47 16.07
C ARG A 150 -8.44 12.93 17.27
N ARG A 151 -9.01 12.03 18.09
CA ARG A 151 -8.29 11.43 19.23
C ARG A 151 -7.16 10.49 18.79
N ARG A 152 -7.33 9.76 17.68
CA ARG A 152 -6.24 8.96 17.08
C ARG A 152 -5.08 9.82 16.57
N MET A 153 -5.37 11.03 16.09
CA MET A 153 -4.37 12.03 15.69
C MET A 153 -3.81 12.86 16.86
N GLY A 154 -4.05 12.46 18.12
CA GLY A 154 -3.50 13.12 19.31
C GLY A 154 -4.26 14.37 19.77
N GLY A 155 -5.40 14.70 19.17
CA GLY A 155 -6.29 15.76 19.63
C GLY A 155 -7.37 15.26 20.59
N GLU A 156 -8.28 16.14 20.97
CA GLU A 156 -9.44 15.79 21.79
C GLU A 156 -10.73 16.29 21.13
N ASN A 157 -11.78 15.48 21.17
CA ASN A 157 -13.15 15.81 20.79
C ASN A 157 -14.12 14.74 21.30
N ASP A 158 -15.42 15.02 21.23
CA ASP A 158 -16.45 14.02 21.45
C ASP A 158 -16.83 13.31 20.14
N PRO A 159 -17.29 12.05 20.21
CA PRO A 159 -17.80 11.36 19.04
C PRO A 159 -19.07 12.06 18.54
N ALA A 160 -19.14 12.33 17.24
CA ALA A 160 -20.33 12.92 16.63
C ALA A 160 -21.55 11.98 16.69
N VAL A 161 -21.29 10.67 16.74
CA VAL A 161 -22.28 9.60 16.91
C VAL A 161 -21.66 8.55 17.81
N GLN A 162 -22.45 8.02 18.75
CA GLN A 162 -22.00 6.94 19.63
C GLN A 162 -21.55 5.74 18.82
N SER A 163 -20.34 5.25 19.09
CA SER A 163 -19.82 4.07 18.41
C SER A 163 -20.50 2.82 18.95
N PRO A 164 -20.78 1.82 18.08
CA PRO A 164 -21.19 0.51 18.56
C PRO A 164 -20.06 -0.11 19.40
N GLU A 165 -20.43 -0.87 20.43
CA GLU A 165 -19.46 -1.65 21.20
C GLU A 165 -18.78 -2.68 20.29
N ASN A 166 -17.47 -2.84 20.47
CA ASN A 166 -16.77 -3.93 19.84
C ASN A 166 -17.18 -5.25 20.51
N PRO A 167 -17.43 -6.33 19.75
CA PRO A 167 -17.73 -7.64 20.29
C PRO A 167 -16.56 -8.29 21.03
#